data_AF-A0A1Z4RXB9-F1
#
_entry.id   AF-A0A1Z4RXB9-F1
#
_cell.length_a   1.000
_cell.length_b   1.000
_cell.length_c   1.000
_cell.angle_alpha   90.00
_cell.angle_beta   90.00
_cell.angle_gamma   90.00
#
_symmetry.space_group_name_H-M   'P 1'
#
loop_
_entity.id
_entity.type
_entity.pdbx_description
1 polymer ?
#
loop_
_entity_poly.entity_id
_entity_poly.type
_entity_poly.pdbx_seq_one_letter_code
_entity_poly.pdbx_strand_id
1 'polypeptide(L)'
;MTEYRCTRNADYDCDCIGRDDLTVRQGYYIHAESEEEAWQIMAIRYPKETTAGFTVQDWSDRSGKSVVILKAEADEAGNEILINQDGKKAITNDEGEVIGYEDEQE
;
A
#
# COMPACT_ATOMS: atom_id res chain seq x y z
N MET A 1 -13.22 -5.98 10.11
CA MET A 1 -12.32 -4.83 10.27
C MET A 1 -11.21 -5.17 11.23
N THR A 2 -10.02 -5.19 10.68
CA THR A 2 -8.77 -5.53 11.37
C THR A 2 -7.86 -4.32 11.34
N GLU A 3 -7.08 -4.10 12.39
CA GLU A 3 -6.09 -3.03 12.41
C GLU A 3 -4.80 -3.53 11.76
N TYR A 4 -4.33 -2.77 10.77
CA TYR A 4 -3.09 -3.03 10.04
C TYR A 4 -2.10 -1.91 10.30
N ARG A 5 -0.87 -2.27 10.64
CA ARG A 5 0.25 -1.35 10.74
C ARG A 5 0.99 -1.31 9.41
N CYS A 6 0.85 -0.21 8.68
CA CYS A 6 1.50 0.01 7.39
C CYS A 6 2.73 0.90 7.55
N THR A 7 3.91 0.37 7.25
CA THR A 7 5.18 1.08 7.33
C THR A 7 5.62 1.50 5.94
N ARG A 8 5.98 2.77 5.76
CA ARG A 8 6.55 3.28 4.50
C ARG A 8 7.91 2.63 4.30
N ASN A 9 8.19 2.12 3.10
CA ASN A 9 9.52 1.57 2.76
C ASN A 9 10.40 2.62 2.06
N ALA A 10 9.83 3.68 1.50
CA ALA A 10 10.61 4.79 0.92
C ALA A 10 11.54 5.42 1.96
N ASP A 11 12.75 5.82 1.54
CA ASP A 11 13.71 6.50 2.42
C ASP A 11 13.10 7.78 3.01
N TYR A 12 13.22 7.95 4.32
CA TYR A 12 12.88 9.24 4.93
C TYR A 12 13.95 10.27 4.58
N ASP A 13 13.52 11.45 4.16
CA ASP A 13 14.38 12.62 3.95
C ASP A 13 14.79 13.28 5.30
N CYS A 14 15.06 12.45 6.33
CA CYS A 14 15.62 12.90 7.60
C CYS A 14 16.93 12.20 7.94
N ASP A 15 17.83 12.92 8.62
CA ASP A 15 19.02 12.34 9.24
C ASP A 15 18.60 11.69 10.57
N CYS A 16 17.92 10.56 10.46
CA CYS A 16 17.26 9.86 11.56
C CYS A 16 17.53 8.36 11.38
N ILE A 17 17.59 7.59 12.48
CA ILE A 17 17.83 6.13 12.40
C ILE A 17 16.75 5.44 11.55
N GLY A 18 15.54 5.99 11.56
CA GLY A 18 14.43 5.54 10.70
C GLY A 18 14.64 5.78 9.21
N ARG A 19 15.70 6.46 8.77
CA ARG A 19 16.05 6.59 7.36
C ARG A 19 16.33 5.24 6.73
N ASP A 20 17.16 4.41 7.35
CA ASP A 20 17.57 3.11 6.80
C ASP A 20 16.96 1.94 7.58
N ASP A 21 16.63 2.14 8.86
CA ASP A 21 16.12 1.07 9.72
C ASP A 21 14.59 1.08 9.78
N LEU A 22 13.96 0.13 9.09
CA LEU A 22 12.50 0.00 9.04
C LEU A 22 11.88 -0.35 10.42
N THR A 23 12.64 -0.90 11.36
CA THR A 23 12.11 -1.37 12.65
C THR A 23 11.79 -0.23 13.60
N VAL A 24 12.50 0.89 13.47
CA VAL A 24 12.28 2.10 14.30
C VAL A 24 11.25 3.05 13.70
N ARG A 25 10.74 2.76 12.49
CA ARG A 25 9.71 3.56 11.83
C ARG A 25 8.36 3.37 12.52
N GLN A 26 7.71 4.48 12.87
CA GLN A 26 6.31 4.47 13.31
C GLN A 26 5.46 4.15 12.07
N GLY A 27 4.79 2.99 12.09
CA GLY A 27 3.86 2.61 11.03
C GLY A 27 2.53 3.34 11.20
N TYR A 28 1.79 3.50 10.11
CA TYR A 28 0.43 4.03 10.11
C TYR A 28 -0.55 2.91 10.46
N TYR A 29 -1.38 3.15 11.48
CA TYR A 29 -2.44 2.22 11.85
C TYR A 29 -3.67 2.51 11.00
N ILE A 30 -4.03 1.55 10.16
CA ILE A 30 -5.15 1.65 9.22
C ILE A 30 -6.11 0.52 9.54
N HIS A 31 -7.38 0.87 9.69
CA HIS A 31 -8.44 -0.11 9.84
C HIS A 31 -8.91 -0.50 8.44
N ALA A 32 -8.75 -1.77 8.11
CA ALA A 32 -9.15 -2.28 6.81
C ALA A 32 -9.77 -3.68 6.96
N GLU A 33 -10.42 -4.16 5.93
CA GLU A 33 -10.90 -5.54 5.88
C GLU A 33 -9.80 -6.52 5.45
N SER A 34 -8.72 -6.04 4.85
CA SER A 34 -7.59 -6.85 4.37
C SER A 34 -6.29 -6.04 4.30
N GLU A 35 -5.16 -6.75 4.24
CA GLU A 35 -3.82 -6.16 4.09
C GLU A 35 -3.70 -5.35 2.81
N GLU A 36 -4.35 -5.81 1.74
CA GLU A 36 -4.44 -5.15 0.44
C GLU A 36 -5.15 -3.79 0.57
N GLU A 37 -6.30 -3.75 1.24
CA GLU A 37 -7.06 -2.50 1.45
C GLU A 37 -6.27 -1.52 2.34
N ALA A 38 -5.61 -2.00 3.40
CA ALA A 38 -4.75 -1.16 4.23
C ALA A 38 -3.57 -0.58 3.44
N TRP A 39 -2.97 -1.39 2.57
CA TRP A 39 -1.90 -0.98 1.67
C TRP A 39 -2.39 0.07 0.66
N GLN A 40 -3.58 -0.10 0.10
CA GLN A 40 -4.16 0.85 -0.85
C GLN A 40 -4.45 2.20 -0.20
N ILE A 41 -4.98 2.22 1.03
CA ILE A 41 -5.15 3.45 1.80
C ILE A 41 -3.82 4.20 1.96
N MET A 42 -2.70 3.47 2.11
CA MET A 42 -1.37 4.08 2.11
C MET A 42 -0.92 4.58 0.74
N ALA A 43 -1.20 3.83 -0.32
CA ALA A 43 -0.85 4.18 -1.69
C ALA A 43 -1.49 5.49 -2.15
N ILE A 44 -2.75 5.68 -1.79
CA ILE A 44 -3.50 6.91 -2.04
C ILE A 44 -2.89 8.07 -1.25
N ARG A 45 -2.52 7.82 0.00
CA ARG A 45 -1.97 8.84 0.89
C ARG A 45 -0.54 9.24 0.48
N TYR A 46 0.20 8.31 -0.12
CA TYR A 46 1.60 8.47 -0.52
C TYR A 46 1.87 7.88 -1.91
N PRO A 47 1.29 8.42 -3.00
CA PRO A 47 1.38 7.83 -4.33
C PRO A 47 2.81 7.82 -4.89
N LYS A 48 3.64 8.78 -4.44
CA LYS A 48 5.07 8.85 -4.80
C LYS A 48 5.92 7.75 -4.14
N GLU A 49 5.41 7.16 -3.07
CA GLU A 49 6.12 6.15 -2.26
C GLU A 49 5.57 4.75 -2.50
N THR A 50 4.42 4.65 -3.18
CA THR A 50 3.87 3.43 -3.71
C THR A 50 4.89 2.61 -4.50
N THR A 51 5.77 3.27 -5.26
CA THR A 51 6.85 2.61 -6.01
C THR A 51 7.90 1.95 -5.11
N ALA A 52 8.12 2.48 -3.90
CA ALA A 52 8.99 1.86 -2.90
C ALA A 52 8.25 0.75 -2.10
N GLY A 53 6.91 0.75 -2.15
CA GLY A 53 6.04 -0.16 -1.43
C GLY A 53 5.81 0.23 0.04
N PHE A 54 4.86 -0.46 0.66
CA PHE A 54 4.55 -0.33 2.09
C PHE A 54 4.55 -1.71 2.73
N THR A 55 5.21 -1.83 3.87
CA THR A 55 5.13 -3.05 4.66
C THR A 55 3.85 -3.02 5.48
N VAL A 56 2.85 -3.80 5.09
CA VAL A 56 1.64 -4.00 5.90
C VAL A 56 1.90 -5.11 6.90
N GLN A 57 1.42 -4.93 8.11
CA GLN A 57 1.49 -5.94 9.14
C GLN A 57 0.15 -5.95 9.85
N ASP A 58 -0.54 -7.08 9.79
CA ASP A 58 -1.73 -7.28 10.60
C ASP A 58 -1.33 -7.11 12.08
N TRP A 59 -2.04 -6.23 12.80
CA TRP A 59 -1.77 -5.96 14.20
C TRP A 59 -2.51 -6.94 15.12
N SER A 60 -3.53 -7.61 14.58
CA SER A 60 -4.33 -8.63 15.27
C SER A 60 -3.71 -10.04 15.13
N ASP A 61 -3.00 -10.30 14.03
CA ASP A 61 -2.28 -11.53 13.73
C ASP A 61 -0.82 -11.19 13.45
N ARG A 62 0.11 -11.75 14.22
CA ARG A 62 1.57 -11.50 14.13
C ARG A 62 2.22 -11.87 12.78
N SER A 63 1.42 -12.24 11.78
CA SER A 63 1.81 -12.59 10.42
C SER A 63 1.98 -11.32 9.57
N GLY A 64 3.08 -10.60 9.74
CA GLY A 64 3.36 -9.47 8.83
C GLY A 64 3.60 -9.93 7.39
N LYS A 65 2.76 -9.51 6.45
CA LYS A 65 3.01 -9.70 5.01
C LYS A 65 3.20 -8.36 4.32
N SER A 66 4.35 -8.24 3.65
CA SER A 66 4.70 -7.07 2.87
C SER A 66 4.00 -7.13 1.50
N VAL A 67 3.18 -6.13 1.16
CA VAL A 67 2.58 -5.98 -0.16
C VAL A 67 3.35 -4.90 -0.92
N VAL A 68 3.77 -5.19 -2.15
CA VAL A 68 4.53 -4.25 -2.99
C VAL A 68 3.79 -4.04 -4.30
N ILE A 69 3.55 -2.78 -4.67
CA ILE A 69 3.09 -2.42 -6.01
C ILE A 69 4.30 -2.24 -6.92
N LEU A 70 4.28 -2.98 -8.02
CA LEU A 70 5.31 -2.90 -9.03
C LEU A 70 5.03 -1.78 -10.03
N LYS A 71 3.75 -1.43 -10.23
CA LYS A 71 3.36 -0.48 -11.27
C LYS A 71 2.09 0.28 -10.89
N ALA A 72 2.12 1.59 -11.08
CA ALA A 72 0.92 2.43 -11.07
C ALA A 72 0.71 2.94 -12.50
N GLU A 73 -0.44 2.64 -13.08
CA GLU A 73 -0.87 3.10 -14.41
C GLU A 73 -2.11 3.97 -14.27
N ALA A 74 -2.48 4.71 -15.31
CA ALA A 74 -3.75 5.43 -15.35
C ALA A 74 -4.58 4.94 -16.53
N ASP A 75 -5.86 4.69 -16.31
CA ASP A 75 -6.82 4.29 -17.33
C ASP A 75 -7.22 5.47 -18.24
N GLU A 76 -7.88 5.19 -19.37
CA GLU A 76 -8.45 6.22 -20.26
C GLU A 76 -9.48 7.12 -19.55
N ALA A 77 -10.11 6.64 -18.48
CA ALA A 77 -11.00 7.43 -17.63
C ALA A 77 -10.26 8.34 -16.62
N GLY A 78 -8.93 8.25 -16.53
CA GLY A 78 -8.12 8.98 -15.55
C GLY A 78 -8.08 8.34 -14.16
N ASN A 79 -8.59 7.11 -14.03
CA ASN A 79 -8.49 6.33 -12.79
C ASN A 79 -7.09 5.75 -12.64
N GLU A 80 -6.54 5.71 -11.43
CA GLU A 80 -5.26 5.06 -11.16
C GLU A 80 -5.44 3.54 -11.02
N ILE A 81 -4.58 2.76 -11.69
CA ILE A 81 -4.53 1.30 -11.65
C ILE A 81 -3.24 0.90 -10.93
N LEU A 82 -3.36 0.25 -9.78
CA LEU A 82 -2.26 -0.21 -8.96
C LEU A 82 -2.05 -1.71 -9.16
N ILE A 83 -0.87 -2.12 -9.61
CA ILE A 83 -0.52 -3.51 -9.92
C ILE A 83 0.46 -4.05 -8.89
N ASN A 84 0.05 -5.07 -8.14
CA ASN A 84 0.88 -5.67 -7.10
C ASN A 84 1.90 -6.69 -7.66
N GLN A 85 2.80 -7.15 -6.80
CA GLN A 85 3.80 -8.17 -7.15
C GLN A 85 3.18 -9.52 -7.58
N ASP A 86 1.95 -9.78 -7.17
CA ASP A 86 1.17 -10.96 -7.54
C ASP A 86 0.46 -10.79 -8.91
N GLY A 87 0.58 -9.61 -9.53
CA GLY A 87 -0.08 -9.27 -10.80
C GLY A 87 -1.51 -8.75 -10.64
N LYS A 88 -2.04 -8.72 -9.42
CA LYS A 88 -3.40 -8.20 -9.16
C LYS A 88 -3.45 -6.71 -9.39
N LYS A 89 -4.49 -6.26 -10.06
CA LYS A 89 -4.73 -4.85 -10.36
C LYS A 89 -5.89 -4.32 -9.54
N ALA A 90 -5.73 -3.13 -8.99
CA ALA A 90 -6.79 -2.43 -8.30
C ALA A 90 -6.99 -1.03 -8.87
N ILE A 91 -8.24 -0.67 -9.12
CA ILE A 91 -8.65 0.57 -9.77
C ILE A 91 -9.12 1.54 -8.68
N THR A 92 -8.51 2.71 -8.63
CA THR A 92 -8.80 3.78 -7.67
C THR A 92 -9.26 5.04 -8.39
N ASN A 93 -10.24 5.75 -7.84
CA ASN A 93 -10.66 7.06 -8.34
C ASN A 93 -9.66 8.17 -7.96
N ASP A 94 -9.91 9.43 -8.35
CA ASP A 94 -9.02 10.56 -8.02
C ASP A 94 -9.04 10.93 -6.53
N GLU A 95 -10.09 10.53 -5.81
CA GLU A 95 -10.19 10.59 -4.34
C GLU A 95 -9.39 9.45 -3.68
N GLY A 96 -8.87 8.52 -4.49
CA GLY A 96 -8.14 7.33 -4.11
C GLY A 96 -8.99 6.15 -3.69
N GLU A 97 -10.30 6.29 -3.53
CA GLU A 97 -11.16 5.15 -3.18
C GLU A 97 -11.07 4.03 -4.22
N VAL A 98 -10.95 2.80 -3.72
CA VAL A 98 -10.91 1.60 -4.56
C VAL A 98 -12.30 1.37 -5.13
N ILE A 99 -12.45 1.59 -6.42
CA ILE A 99 -13.72 1.44 -7.13
C ILE A 99 -13.84 0.07 -7.81
N GLY A 100 -12.74 -0.69 -7.89
CA GLY A 100 -12.77 -2.03 -8.46
C GLY A 100 -11.43 -2.76 -8.38
N TYR A 101 -11.48 -4.06 -8.66
CA TYR A 101 -10.33 -4.93 -8.82
C TYR A 101 -10.42 -5.54 -10.21
N GLU A 102 -9.34 -5.46 -10.99
CA GLU A 102 -9.19 -6.23 -12.21
C GLU A 102 -8.56 -7.56 -11.79
N ASP A 103 -9.40 -8.48 -11.30
CA ASP A 103 -9.03 -9.87 -11.12
C ASP A 103 -9.13 -10.52 -12.51
N GLU A 104 -7.98 -10.92 -13.07
CA GLU A 104 -7.96 -11.72 -14.29
C GLU A 104 -8.72 -13.02 -14.01
N GLN A 105 -9.90 -13.11 -14.62
CA GLN A 105 -10.65 -14.36 -14.76
C GLN A 105 -9.74 -15.44 -15.36
N GLU A 106 -9.55 -16.51 -14.58
CA GLU A 106 -9.26 -17.91 -14.96
C GLU A 106 -8.00 -18.25 -15.78
#